data_AF-A0A8X6S5S9-F1
#
_entry.id   AF-A0A8X6S5S9-F1
#
_cell.length_a   1.000
_cell.length_b   1.000
_cell.length_c   1.000
_cell.angle_alpha   90.00
_cell.angle_beta   90.00
_cell.angle_gamma   90.00
#
_symmetry.space_group_name_H-M   'P 1'
#
loop_
_entity.id
_entity.type
_entity.pdbx_description
1 polymer ?
#
loop_
_entity_poly.entity_id
_entity_poly.type
_entity_poly.pdbx_seq_one_letter_code
_entity_poly.pdbx_strand_id
1 'polypeptide(L)' 'MKTHNARIWRLENPPEVLELQRDHLNLMFFCAISQRKMYGPFVSGEPTVTGSAYLDVLQLWLFPQLKEREPDKSIW' A
#
# COMPACT_ATOMS: atom_id res chain seq x y z
N MET A 1 38.97 16.78 -0.30
CA MET A 1 38.84 15.32 -0.03
C MET A 1 37.55 15.08 0.74
N LYS A 2 36.71 14.16 0.26
CA LYS A 2 35.40 13.83 0.82
C LYS A 2 35.55 12.95 2.07
N THR A 3 35.06 13.39 3.22
CA THR A 3 34.79 12.48 4.34
C THR A 3 33.44 11.81 4.07
N HIS A 4 33.49 10.50 3.84
CA HIS A 4 32.32 9.69 3.57
C HIS A 4 31.66 9.38 4.92
N ASN A 5 30.48 9.95 5.17
CA ASN A 5 29.65 9.60 6.32
C ASN A 5 29.04 8.20 6.11
N ALA A 6 29.87 7.16 6.20
CA ALA A 6 29.41 5.79 6.23
C ALA A 6 28.91 5.49 7.64
N ARG A 7 27.61 5.70 7.88
CA ARG A 7 26.94 5.30 9.12
C ARG A 7 26.64 3.80 9.04
N ILE A 8 27.35 2.99 9.83
CA ILE A 8 27.15 1.54 9.91
C ILE A 8 26.04 1.27 10.93
N TRP A 9 24.83 1.04 10.44
CA TRP A 9 23.60 0.79 11.23
C TRP A 9 23.64 -0.41 12.19
N ARG A 10 24.70 -1.22 12.15
CA ARG A 10 24.77 -2.50 12.87
C ARG A 10 25.29 -2.39 14.31
N LEU A 11 25.89 -1.25 14.68
CA LEU A 11 26.55 -1.07 15.99
C LEU A 11 25.91 0.03 16.86
N GLU A 12 25.05 0.87 16.30
CA GLU A 12 24.34 1.91 17.04
C GLU A 12 23.10 1.27 17.68
N ASN A 13 22.96 1.40 19.01
CA ASN A 13 21.78 0.93 19.72
C ASN A 13 20.57 1.54 19.03
N PRO A 14 19.55 0.75 18.60
CA PRO A 14 18.38 1.32 17.96
C PRO A 14 17.84 2.43 18.87
N PRO A 15 17.50 3.61 18.33
CA PRO A 15 16.73 4.56 19.12
C PRO A 15 15.54 3.78 19.68
N GLU A 16 15.29 3.95 20.99
CA GLU A 16 14.16 3.34 21.69
C GLU A 16 12.97 3.40 20.74
N VAL A 17 12.58 2.24 20.24
CA VAL A 17 11.45 2.14 19.34
C VAL A 17 10.29 2.52 20.22
N LEU A 18 9.89 3.79 20.16
CA LEU A 18 8.60 4.21 20.64
C LEU A 18 7.64 3.39 19.80
N GLU A 19 7.25 2.23 20.33
CA GLU A 19 6.09 1.51 19.86
C GLU A 19 4.94 2.47 20.11
N LEU A 20 4.72 3.35 19.14
CA LEU A 20 3.51 4.13 19.06
C LEU A 20 2.43 3.07 19.07
N GLN A 21 1.77 2.93 20.23
CA GLN A 21 0.57 2.14 20.36
C GLN A 21 -0.38 2.73 19.33
N ARG A 22 -0.41 2.13 18.14
CA ARG A 22 -1.50 2.31 17.22
C ARG A 22 -2.67 1.83 18.04
N ASP A 23 -3.49 2.76 18.54
CA ASP A 23 -4.84 2.42 18.97
C ASP A 23 -5.37 1.51 17.87
N HIS A 24 -5.51 0.22 18.20
CA HIS A 24 -5.66 -0.88 17.26
C HIS A 24 -7.06 -0.80 16.65
N LEU A 25 -7.31 0.25 15.87
CA LEU A 25 -8.29 0.19 14.82
C LEU A 25 -7.66 -0.80 13.83
N ASN A 26 -8.10 -2.06 13.93
CA ASN A 26 -7.81 -3.10 12.95
C ASN A 26 -8.48 -2.64 11.65
N LEU A 27 -7.80 -1.73 10.96
CA LEU A 27 -8.19 -1.22 9.68
C LEU A 27 -7.32 -1.91 8.64
N MET A 28 -7.98 -2.32 7.58
CA MET A 28 -7.31 -3.04 6.52
C MET A 28 -6.98 -2.08 5.39
N PHE A 29 -5.69 -1.95 5.06
CA PHE A 29 -5.24 -1.10 3.97
C PHE A 29 -4.93 -1.95 2.74
N PHE A 30 -5.56 -1.64 1.61
CA PHE A 30 -5.31 -2.27 0.32
C PHE A 30 -4.69 -1.27 -0.65
N CYS A 31 -3.64 -1.68 -1.33
CA CYS A 31 -3.07 -0.95 -2.46
C CYS A 31 -2.91 -1.91 -3.62
N ALA A 32 -3.13 -1.44 -4.85
CA ALA A 32 -2.82 -2.21 -6.05
C ALA A 32 -1.73 -1.49 -6.84
N ILE A 33 -0.74 -2.22 -7.33
CA ILE A 33 0.39 -1.63 -8.05
C ILE A 33 0.45 -2.25 -9.43
N SER A 34 0.60 -1.40 -10.44
CA SER A 34 0.95 -1.79 -11.81
C SER A 34 2.30 -1.18 -12.16
N GLN A 35 2.93 -1.65 -13.24
CA GLN A 35 4.19 -1.08 -13.74
C GLN A 35 4.14 0.43 -14.02
N ARG A 36 2.93 0.97 -14.23
CA ARG A 36 2.72 2.36 -14.67
C ARG A 36 2.01 3.25 -13.65
N LYS A 37 1.48 2.70 -12.56
CA LYS A 37 0.65 3.45 -11.58
C LYS A 37 0.44 2.63 -10.32
N MET A 38 0.48 3.31 -9.18
CA MET A 38 -0.08 2.84 -7.92
C MET A 38 -1.53 3.30 -7.82
N TYR A 39 -2.42 2.35 -7.55
CA TYR A 39 -3.79 2.60 -7.13
C TYR A 39 -3.77 2.61 -5.61
N GLY A 40 -4.20 3.75 -5.06
CA GLY A 40 -3.88 4.20 -3.70
C GLY A 40 -4.40 3.32 -2.57
N PRO A 41 -4.24 3.76 -1.32
CA PRO A 41 -4.70 2.99 -0.17
C PRO A 41 -6.22 3.06 -0.04
N PHE A 42 -6.89 1.92 -0.20
CA PHE A 42 -8.28 1.70 0.22
C PHE A 42 -8.28 1.20 1.66
N VAL A 43 -9.04 1.85 2.52
CA VAL A 43 -9.18 1.49 3.93
C VAL A 43 -10.51 0.79 4.13
N SER A 44 -10.49 -0.49 4.50
CA SER A 44 -11.69 -1.19 4.95
C SER A 44 -11.86 -0.99 6.46
N GLY A 45 -13.11 -0.77 6.87
CA GLY A 45 -13.51 -0.79 8.28
C GLY A 45 -13.53 -2.20 8.87
N GLU A 46 -13.31 -3.24 8.06
CA GLU A 46 -13.23 -4.61 8.54
C GLU A 46 -11.83 -4.94 9.10
N PRO A 47 -11.76 -5.64 10.25
CA PRO A 47 -10.51 -5.99 10.90
C PRO A 47 -9.75 -7.15 10.25
N THR A 48 -10.35 -7.86 9.30
CA THR A 48 -9.75 -9.07 8.69
C THR A 48 -10.18 -9.21 7.24
N VAL A 49 -9.26 -9.63 6.36
CA VAL A 49 -9.57 -9.93 4.95
C VAL A 49 -10.38 -11.22 4.92
N THR A 50 -11.68 -11.14 4.70
CA THR A 50 -12.45 -12.29 4.22
C THR A 50 -12.34 -12.40 2.69
N GLY A 51 -12.54 -13.59 2.13
CA GLY A 51 -12.53 -13.78 0.68
C GLY A 51 -13.59 -12.93 -0.04
N SER A 52 -14.76 -12.76 0.57
CA SER A 52 -15.82 -11.85 0.09
C SER A 52 -15.38 -10.39 0.16
N ALA A 53 -14.83 -9.94 1.29
CA ALA A 53 -14.35 -8.57 1.43
C ALA A 53 -13.23 -8.24 0.42
N TYR A 54 -12.35 -9.20 0.14
CA TYR A 54 -11.34 -9.05 -0.91
C TYR A 54 -11.97 -8.94 -2.30
N LEU A 55 -12.96 -9.77 -2.60
CA LEU A 55 -13.68 -9.71 -3.87
C LEU A 55 -14.40 -8.36 -4.05
N ASP A 56 -15.02 -7.84 -2.99
CA ASP A 56 -15.69 -6.53 -3.00
C ASP A 56 -14.67 -5.41 -3.26
N VAL A 57 -13.48 -5.45 -2.65
CA VAL A 57 -12.40 -4.50 -2.94
C VAL A 57 -11.99 -4.56 -4.41
N LEU A 58 -11.88 -5.76 -4.99
CA LEU A 58 -11.54 -5.89 -6.41
C LEU A 58 -12.65 -5.32 -7.32
N GLN A 59 -13.90 -5.71 -7.07
CA GLN A 59 -15.03 -5.37 -7.93
C GLN A 59 -15.49 -3.93 -7.80
N LEU A 60 -15.60 -3.43 -6.57
CA LEU A 60 -16.16 -2.12 -6.26
C LEU A 60 -15.11 -1.01 -6.28
N TRP A 61 -13.85 -1.32 -5.94
CA TRP A 61 -12.80 -0.31 -5.85
C TRP A 61 -11.76 -0.40 -6.97
N LEU A 62 -11.17 -1.58 -7.24
CA LEU A 62 -10.05 -1.68 -8.18
C LEU A 62 -10.49 -1.65 -9.65
N PHE A 63 -11.47 -2.47 -10.05
CA PHE A 63 -11.87 -2.61 -11.45
C PHE A 63 -12.41 -1.32 -12.09
N PRO A 64 -13.19 -0.47 -11.39
CA PRO A 64 -13.59 0.83 -11.94
C PRO A 64 -12.38 1.70 -12.32
N GLN A 65 -11.36 1.75 -11.45
CA GLN A 65 -10.13 2.52 -11.70
C GLN A 65 -9.28 1.96 -12.85
N LEU A 66 -9.38 0.66 -13.13
CA LEU A 66 -8.72 0.04 -14.28
C LEU A 66 -9.47 0.37 -15.59
N LYS A 67 -10.80 0.35 -15.57
CA LYS A 67 -11.65 0.66 -16.74
C LYS A 67 -11.48 2.10 -17.22
N GLU A 68 -11.34 3.05 -16.30
CA GLU A 68 -11.03 4.44 -16.65
C GLU A 68 -9.69 4.62 -17.39
N ARG A 69 -8.81 3.61 -17.35
CA ARG A 69 -7.43 3.70 -17.86
C ARG A 69 -7.17 2.87 -19.12
N GLU A 70 -8.14 2.12 -19.64
CA GLU A 70 -8.01 1.56 -20.99
C GLU A 70 -8.32 2.70 -21.97
N PRO A 71 -7.33 3.38 -22.60
CA PRO A 71 -7.62 4.13 -23.80
C PRO A 71 -8.19 3.14 -24.81
N ASP A 72 -9.25 3.55 -25.49
CA ASP A 72 -9.91 2.81 -26.55
C ASP A 72 -8.87 2.08 -27.42
N LYS A 73 -8.83 0.76 -27.30
CA LYS A 73 -8.00 -0.11 -28.15
C LYS A 73 -8.67 -0.30 -29.53
N SER A 74 -9.57 0.58 -29.95
CA SER A 74 -10.04 0.65 -31.33
C SER A 74 -9.14 1.55 -32.19
N ILE A 75 -7.88 1.14 -32.39
CA ILE A 75 -7.18 1.49 -33.63
C ILE A 75 -6.45 0.23 -34.10
N TRP A 76 -7.20 -0.63 -34.79
CA TRP A 76 -6.70 -1.16 -36.05
C TRP A 76 -6.66 -0.02 -37.06
#